data_AF-A0A3D9SXB2-F1
#
_entry.id   AF-A0A3D9SXB2-F1
#
_cell.length_a   1.000
_cell.length_b   1.000
_cell.length_c   1.000
_cell.angle_alpha   90.00
_cell.angle_beta   90.00
_cell.angle_gamma   90.00
#
_symmetry.space_group_name_H-M   'P 1'
#
loop_
_entity.id
_entity.type
_entity.pdbx_description
1 polymer ?
#
loop_
_entity_poly.entity_id
_entity_poly.type
_entity_poly.pdbx_seq_one_letter_code
_entity_poly.pdbx_strand_id
1 'polypeptide(L)'
;MDTHPDRQRLNDLAARRFPLVARPQVISRPLPTRIEQIETRTAQAQQGGPDAITRAAEAFNLAALLASDVGNPNLARDLCRRQFNLFRDAGPFPAQTAKLALQPIINLARLKIRAGNGHVAFQPLHDLFAAVGSRSTANLDGLRT
;
A
#
# COMPACT_ATOMS: atom_id res chain seq x y z
N MET A 1 -22.40 -40.27 -14.02
CA MET A 1 -23.06 -39.06 -13.45
C MET A 1 -21.99 -38.00 -13.47
N ASP A 2 -21.84 -37.40 -14.64
CA ASP A 2 -20.56 -36.87 -15.12
C ASP A 2 -20.51 -35.36 -14.88
N THR A 3 -19.78 -34.95 -13.84
CA THR A 3 -19.40 -33.54 -13.67
C THR A 3 -18.32 -33.22 -14.69
N HIS A 4 -18.77 -32.66 -15.81
CA HIS A 4 -17.97 -32.32 -16.98
C HIS A 4 -16.84 -31.33 -16.63
N PRO A 5 -15.58 -31.59 -17.03
CA PRO A 5 -14.42 -30.73 -16.76
C PRO A 5 -14.60 -29.28 -17.25
N ASP A 6 -15.46 -29.07 -18.24
CA ASP A 6 -15.83 -27.75 -18.75
C ASP A 6 -16.61 -26.91 -17.76
N ARG A 7 -17.43 -27.53 -16.90
CA ARG A 7 -18.18 -26.84 -15.84
C ARG A 7 -17.26 -26.33 -14.74
N GLN A 8 -16.22 -27.10 -14.39
CA GLN A 8 -15.19 -26.67 -13.45
C GLN A 8 -14.38 -25.50 -14.03
N ARG A 9 -13.99 -25.57 -15.30
CA ARG A 9 -13.30 -24.48 -16.01
C ARG A 9 -14.14 -23.20 -16.07
N LEU A 10 -15.43 -23.31 -16.37
CA LEU A 10 -16.37 -22.18 -16.38
C LEU A 10 -16.50 -21.57 -14.98
N ASN A 11 -16.57 -22.39 -13.94
CA ASN A 11 -16.59 -21.90 -12.56
C ASN A 11 -15.28 -21.19 -12.18
N ASP A 12 -14.12 -21.70 -12.61
CA ASP A 12 -12.82 -21.07 -12.37
C ASP A 12 -12.70 -19.72 -13.11
N LEU A 13 -13.22 -19.63 -14.34
CA LEU A 13 -13.28 -18.39 -15.10
C LEU A 13 -14.25 -17.39 -14.47
N ALA A 14 -15.42 -17.85 -14.02
CA ALA A 14 -16.41 -17.02 -13.35
C ALA A 14 -15.88 -16.47 -12.02
N ALA A 15 -15.25 -17.30 -11.18
CA ALA A 15 -14.66 -16.88 -9.91
C ALA A 15 -13.50 -15.88 -10.08
N ARG A 16 -12.80 -15.91 -11.24
CA ARG A 16 -11.77 -14.92 -11.59
C ARG A 16 -12.36 -13.59 -12.07
N ARG A 17 -13.53 -13.60 -12.72
CA ARG A 17 -14.18 -12.40 -13.30
C ARG A 17 -15.15 -11.72 -12.34
N PHE A 18 -15.83 -12.51 -11.52
CA PHE A 18 -16.84 -12.08 -10.56
C PHE A 18 -16.38 -12.49 -9.16
N PRO A 19 -15.80 -11.56 -8.37
CA PRO A 19 -15.37 -11.88 -7.03
C PRO A 19 -16.58 -12.37 -6.21
N LEU A 20 -16.52 -13.63 -5.77
CA LEU A 20 -17.59 -14.28 -4.99
C LEU A 20 -17.80 -13.63 -3.61
N VAL A 21 -16.85 -12.80 -3.18
CA VAL A 21 -16.96 -11.90 -2.03
C VAL A 21 -17.09 -10.49 -2.59
N ALA A 22 -18.25 -9.88 -2.39
CA ALA A 22 -18.47 -8.48 -2.73
C ALA A 22 -17.40 -7.62 -2.04
N ARG A 23 -16.55 -6.97 -2.84
CA ARG A 23 -15.63 -5.95 -2.33
C ARG A 23 -16.34 -4.61 -2.47
N PRO A 24 -16.61 -3.89 -1.37
CA PRO A 24 -17.12 -2.53 -1.44
C PRO A 24 -16.19 -1.70 -2.32
N GLN A 25 -16.68 -1.24 -3.47
CA GLN A 25 -15.96 -0.30 -4.29
C GLN A 25 -16.21 1.06 -3.66
N VAL A 26 -15.23 1.56 -2.90
CA VAL A 26 -15.31 2.91 -2.35
C VAL A 26 -15.36 3.87 -3.53
N ILE A 27 -16.43 4.67 -3.63
CA ILE A 27 -16.51 5.77 -4.60
C ILE A 27 -15.35 6.70 -4.29
N SER A 28 -14.32 6.66 -5.13
CA SER A 28 -13.14 7.49 -4.99
C SER A 28 -13.49 8.94 -5.33
N ARG A 29 -12.89 9.88 -4.59
CA ARG A 29 -12.98 11.32 -4.90
C ARG A 29 -12.53 11.59 -6.36
N PRO A 30 -13.05 12.64 -7.01
CA PRO A 30 -12.59 13.06 -8.33
C PRO A 30 -11.08 13.23 -8.39
N LEU A 31 -10.47 12.90 -9.53
CA LEU A 31 -9.02 12.98 -9.73
C LEU A 31 -8.45 14.35 -9.36
N PRO A 32 -9.04 15.50 -9.78
CA PRO A 32 -8.51 16.82 -9.41
C PRO A 32 -8.45 17.03 -7.89
N THR A 33 -9.50 16.64 -7.16
CA THR A 33 -9.54 16.75 -5.69
C THR A 33 -8.45 15.92 -5.02
N ARG A 34 -8.09 14.77 -5.59
CA ARG A 34 -7.02 13.92 -5.05
C ARG A 34 -5.64 14.51 -5.30
N ILE A 35 -5.44 15.12 -6.48
CA ILE A 35 -4.19 15.81 -6.83
C ILE A 35 -4.00 17.02 -5.91
N GLU A 36 -5.02 17.87 -5.79
CA GLU A 36 -5.01 19.04 -4.90
C GLU A 36 -4.67 18.66 -3.45
N GLN A 37 -5.19 17.53 -2.96
CA GLN A 37 -4.87 17.04 -1.62
C GLN A 37 -3.39 16.66 -1.47
N ILE A 38 -2.79 16.04 -2.48
CA ILE A 38 -1.37 15.69 -2.48
C ILE A 38 -0.53 16.97 -2.50
N GLU A 39 -0.87 17.93 -3.37
CA GLU A 39 -0.20 19.23 -3.47
C GLU A 39 -0.28 20.00 -2.15
N THR A 40 -1.47 20.08 -1.55
CA THR A 40 -1.69 20.73 -0.26
C THR A 40 -0.81 20.11 0.83
N ARG A 41 -0.77 18.77 0.94
CA ARG A 41 0.07 18.09 1.93
C ARG A 41 1.56 18.30 1.67
N THR A 42 1.97 18.35 0.42
CA THR A 42 3.36 18.61 0.02
C THR A 42 3.76 20.04 0.40
N ALA A 43 2.93 21.03 0.08
CA ALA A 43 3.16 22.42 0.46
C ALA A 43 3.24 22.59 1.98
N GLN A 44 2.33 21.96 2.73
CA GLN A 44 2.37 21.95 4.20
C GLN A 44 3.64 21.31 4.76
N ALA A 45 4.14 20.24 4.14
CA ALA A 45 5.41 19.63 4.55
C ALA A 45 6.60 20.56 4.28
N GLN A 46 6.59 21.28 3.15
CA GLN A 46 7.65 22.23 2.77
C GLN A 46 7.71 23.46 3.68
N GLN A 47 6.59 23.87 4.27
CA GLN A 47 6.55 24.95 5.27
C GLN A 47 7.32 24.60 6.55
N GLY A 48 7.66 23.32 6.77
CA GLY A 48 8.39 22.87 7.95
C GLY A 48 7.51 22.80 9.20
N GLY A 49 8.16 22.86 10.37
CA GLY A 49 7.48 22.76 11.66
C GLY A 49 7.26 21.33 12.15
N PRO A 50 6.62 21.18 13.33
CA PRO A 50 6.54 19.89 14.04
C PRO A 50 5.79 18.81 13.27
N ASP A 51 4.85 19.19 12.39
CA ASP A 51 4.06 18.25 11.59
C ASP A 51 4.64 17.95 10.21
N ALA A 52 5.77 18.56 9.82
CA ALA A 52 6.29 18.47 8.45
C ALA A 52 6.50 17.03 7.97
N ILE A 53 7.11 16.19 8.82
CA ILE A 53 7.35 14.78 8.52
C ILE A 53 6.04 14.00 8.40
N THR A 54 5.07 14.28 9.26
CA THR A 54 3.72 13.69 9.18
C THR A 54 3.03 14.07 7.87
N ARG A 55 3.09 15.34 7.47
CA ARG A 55 2.51 15.83 6.20
C ARG A 55 3.18 15.22 4.98
N ALA A 56 4.51 15.06 5.02
CA ALA A 56 5.24 14.35 3.97
C ALA A 56 4.79 12.89 3.86
N ALA A 57 4.60 12.19 4.99
CA ALA A 57 4.14 10.81 5.01
C ALA A 57 2.74 10.67 4.40
N GLU A 58 1.84 11.60 4.75
CA GLU A 58 0.49 11.68 4.19
C GLU A 58 0.52 11.91 2.67
N ALA A 59 1.36 12.84 2.19
CA ALA A 59 1.50 13.13 0.76
C ALA A 59 1.98 11.91 -0.03
N PHE A 60 3.03 11.23 0.43
CA PHE A 60 3.53 10.00 -0.20
C PHE A 60 2.47 8.89 -0.23
N ASN A 61 1.77 8.66 0.88
CA ASN A 61 0.71 7.65 0.95
C ASN A 61 -0.43 7.96 -0.03
N LEU A 62 -0.90 9.21 -0.08
CA LEU A 62 -1.94 9.64 -1.02
C LEU A 62 -1.51 9.47 -2.48
N ALA A 63 -0.27 9.84 -2.80
CA ALA A 63 0.30 9.68 -4.14
C ALA A 63 0.42 8.21 -4.55
N ALA A 64 0.87 7.33 -3.65
CA ALA A 64 0.97 5.90 -3.92
C ALA A 64 -0.41 5.25 -4.14
N LEU A 65 -1.42 5.65 -3.35
CA LEU A 65 -2.80 5.21 -3.54
C LEU A 65 -3.38 5.71 -4.86
N LEU A 66 -3.12 6.96 -5.22
CA LEU A 66 -3.57 7.51 -6.51
C LEU A 66 -2.95 6.75 -7.68
N ALA A 67 -1.63 6.55 -7.67
CA ALA A 67 -0.92 5.78 -8.69
C ALA A 67 -1.49 4.35 -8.83
N SER A 68 -1.81 3.70 -7.70
CA SER A 68 -2.45 2.38 -7.68
C SER A 68 -3.85 2.39 -8.29
N ASP A 69 -4.66 3.41 -8.00
CA ASP A 69 -6.05 3.51 -8.47
C ASP A 69 -6.14 3.83 -9.97
N VAL A 70 -5.18 4.58 -10.52
CA VAL A 70 -5.11 4.87 -11.96
C VAL A 70 -4.39 3.80 -12.78
N GLY A 71 -4.07 2.64 -12.17
CA GLY A 71 -3.47 1.51 -12.87
C GLY A 71 -1.96 1.65 -13.13
N ASN A 72 -1.24 2.48 -12.37
CA ASN A 72 0.22 2.60 -12.42
C ASN A 72 0.89 1.95 -11.19
N PRO A 73 0.97 0.61 -11.12
CA PRO A 73 1.49 -0.10 -9.96
C PRO A 73 3.00 0.08 -9.77
N ASN A 74 3.75 0.43 -10.84
CA ASN A 74 5.19 0.68 -10.74
C ASN A 74 5.47 2.00 -10.01
N LEU A 75 4.79 3.08 -10.41
CA LEU A 75 4.88 4.35 -9.68
C LEU A 75 4.43 4.20 -8.23
N ALA A 76 3.34 3.47 -7.98
CA ALA A 76 2.88 3.21 -6.61
C ALA A 76 3.94 2.49 -5.77
N ARG A 77 4.63 1.50 -6.35
CA ARG A 77 5.73 0.78 -5.70
C ARG A 77 6.91 1.71 -5.41
N ASP A 78 7.33 2.51 -6.38
CA ASP A 78 8.48 3.41 -6.24
C ASP A 78 8.23 4.47 -5.17
N LEU A 79 7.01 5.04 -5.12
CA LEU A 79 6.60 5.96 -4.07
C LEU A 79 6.63 5.30 -2.68
N CYS A 80 6.14 4.06 -2.55
CA CYS A 80 6.19 3.32 -1.30
C CYS A 80 7.64 3.07 -0.84
N ARG A 81 8.51 2.61 -1.74
CA ARG A 81 9.93 2.36 -1.42
C ARG A 81 10.66 3.65 -1.05
N ARG A 82 10.40 4.74 -1.76
CA ARG A 82 10.99 6.06 -1.48
C ARG A 82 10.55 6.58 -0.11
N GLN A 83 9.26 6.51 0.22
CA GLN A 83 8.77 6.87 1.54
C GLN A 83 9.44 6.02 2.62
N PHE A 84 9.47 4.70 2.47
CA PHE A 84 10.07 3.82 3.46
C PHE A 84 11.54 4.19 3.74
N ASN A 85 12.36 4.35 2.70
CA ASN A 85 13.78 4.68 2.86
C ASN A 85 13.97 6.05 3.53
N LEU A 86 13.26 7.09 3.06
CA LEU A 86 13.37 8.43 3.62
C LEU A 86 13.01 8.48 5.12
N PHE A 87 11.97 7.76 5.51
CA PHE A 87 11.50 7.77 6.89
C PHE A 87 12.37 6.89 7.79
N ARG A 88 12.84 5.73 7.31
CA ARG A 88 13.81 4.92 8.05
C ARG A 88 15.05 5.74 8.42
N ASP A 89 15.56 6.53 7.48
CA ASP A 89 16.81 7.29 7.66
C ASP A 89 16.61 8.57 8.50
N ALA A 90 15.37 9.04 8.68
CA ALA A 90 15.04 10.25 9.43
C ALA A 90 14.58 9.98 10.89
N GLY A 91 14.48 8.72 11.31
CA GLY A 91 14.00 8.32 12.64
C GLY A 91 15.05 8.43 13.76
N PRO A 92 14.64 8.18 15.03
CA PRO A 92 13.36 7.60 15.47
C PRO A 92 12.19 8.60 15.52
N PHE A 93 10.94 8.09 15.46
CA PHE A 93 9.72 8.91 15.47
C PHE A 93 8.74 8.56 16.60
N PRO A 94 7.86 9.51 16.98
CA PRO A 94 6.69 9.22 17.80
C PRO A 94 5.77 8.17 17.15
N ALA A 95 5.00 7.46 17.97
CA ALA A 95 4.16 6.34 17.51
C ALA A 95 3.23 6.68 16.34
N GLN A 96 2.66 7.89 16.30
CA GLN A 96 1.76 8.30 15.22
C GLN A 96 2.50 8.40 13.87
N THR A 97 3.65 9.06 13.86
CA THR A 97 4.49 9.20 12.66
C THR A 97 5.10 7.85 12.26
N ALA A 98 5.50 7.02 13.23
CA ALA A 98 6.00 5.66 12.96
C ALA A 98 4.95 4.78 12.26
N LYS A 99 3.66 4.84 12.67
CA LYS A 99 2.57 4.14 11.97
C LYS A 99 2.47 4.58 10.50
N LEU A 100 2.52 5.89 10.25
CA LEU A 100 2.48 6.43 8.89
C LEU A 100 3.73 6.04 8.08
N ALA A 101 4.90 5.98 8.72
CA ALA A 101 6.16 5.55 8.09
C ALA A 101 6.16 4.07 7.67
N LEU A 102 5.37 3.23 8.36
CA LEU A 102 5.20 1.80 8.03
C LEU A 102 4.06 1.52 7.05
N GLN A 103 3.16 2.49 6.82
CA GLN A 103 2.07 2.39 5.85
C GLN A 103 2.50 1.96 4.42
N PRO A 104 3.69 2.34 3.90
CA PRO A 104 4.19 1.86 2.61
C PRO A 104 4.23 0.34 2.47
N ILE A 105 4.60 -0.40 3.52
CA ILE A 105 4.68 -1.86 3.48
C ILE A 105 3.28 -2.47 3.29
N ILE A 106 2.29 -1.89 3.98
CA ILE A 106 0.88 -2.28 3.82
C ILE A 106 0.42 -1.99 2.39
N ASN A 107 0.81 -0.85 1.82
CA ASN A 107 0.46 -0.50 0.44
C ASN A 107 1.12 -1.43 -0.59
N LEU A 108 2.37 -1.85 -0.39
CA LEU A 108 3.04 -2.86 -1.22
C LEU A 108 2.30 -4.20 -1.21
N ALA A 109 1.88 -4.66 -0.02
CA ALA A 109 1.06 -5.87 0.09
C ALA A 109 -0.29 -5.70 -0.64
N ARG A 110 -0.94 -4.54 -0.50
CA ARG A 110 -2.19 -4.22 -1.23
C ARG A 110 -2.00 -4.24 -2.74
N LEU A 111 -0.87 -3.74 -3.26
CA LEU A 111 -0.54 -3.82 -4.69
C LEU A 111 -0.44 -5.29 -5.15
N LYS A 112 0.25 -6.15 -4.38
CA LYS A 112 0.35 -7.58 -4.66
C LYS A 112 -1.03 -8.26 -4.65
N ILE A 113 -1.89 -7.92 -3.70
CA ILE A 113 -3.28 -8.43 -3.64
C ILE A 113 -4.08 -7.99 -4.87
N ARG A 114 -3.99 -6.72 -5.27
CA ARG A 114 -4.68 -6.20 -6.47
C ARG A 114 -4.20 -6.89 -7.75
N ALA A 115 -2.94 -7.29 -7.81
CA ALA A 115 -2.36 -8.04 -8.93
C ALA A 115 -2.71 -9.55 -8.93
N GLY A 116 -3.56 -10.03 -8.00
CA GLY A 116 -3.90 -11.45 -7.87
C GLY A 116 -2.86 -12.28 -7.09
N ASN A 117 -1.78 -11.66 -6.62
CA ASN A 117 -0.69 -12.33 -5.90
C ASN A 117 -0.88 -12.26 -4.38
N GLY A 118 -2.09 -12.58 -3.91
CA GLY A 118 -2.46 -12.46 -2.49
C GLY A 118 -1.60 -13.31 -1.56
N HIS A 119 -1.21 -14.52 -1.99
CA HIS A 119 -0.31 -15.39 -1.22
C HIS A 119 1.07 -14.74 -0.99
N VAL A 120 1.63 -14.07 -2.00
CA VAL A 120 2.91 -13.34 -1.90
C VAL A 120 2.78 -12.09 -1.03
N ALA A 121 1.57 -11.54 -0.89
CA ALA A 121 1.33 -10.35 -0.09
C ALA A 121 1.33 -10.62 1.43
N PHE A 122 1.09 -11.88 1.84
CA PHE A 122 1.00 -12.24 3.24
C PHE A 122 2.35 -12.17 3.95
N GLN A 123 3.40 -12.73 3.34
CA GLN A 123 4.71 -12.87 3.98
C GLN A 123 5.29 -11.53 4.49
N PRO A 124 5.34 -10.44 3.69
CA PRO A 124 5.86 -9.16 4.17
C PRO A 124 5.05 -8.55 5.32
N LEU A 125 3.73 -8.80 5.38
CA LEU A 125 2.90 -8.31 6.49
C LEU A 125 3.17 -9.10 7.77
N HIS A 126 3.33 -10.41 7.65
CA HIS A 126 3.68 -11.28 8.76
C HIS A 126 5.07 -10.95 9.32
N ASP A 127 6.06 -10.80 8.44
CA ASP A 127 7.44 -10.47 8.82
C ASP A 127 7.52 -9.10 9.51
N LEU A 128 6.77 -8.11 9.02
CA LEU A 128 6.67 -6.80 9.67
C LEU A 128 6.07 -6.93 11.08
N PHE A 129 4.97 -7.67 11.22
CA PHE A 129 4.33 -7.88 12.52
C PHE A 129 5.27 -8.57 13.51
N ALA A 130 5.95 -9.62 13.07
CA ALA A 130 6.94 -10.32 13.87
C ALA A 130 8.08 -9.39 14.30
N ALA A 131 8.68 -8.64 13.36
CA ALA A 131 9.79 -7.72 13.63
C ALA A 131 9.41 -6.60 14.60
N VAL A 132 8.22 -6.02 14.47
CA VAL A 132 7.71 -5.01 15.42
C VAL A 132 7.50 -5.63 16.80
N GLY A 133 6.95 -6.85 16.88
CA GLY A 133 6.70 -7.54 18.14
C GLY A 133 7.96 -7.97 18.89
N SER A 134 8.99 -8.40 18.17
CA SER A 134 10.29 -8.84 18.72
C SER A 134 11.31 -7.71 18.86
N ARG A 135 10.99 -6.49 18.39
CA ARG A 135 11.95 -5.37 18.25
C ARG A 135 13.18 -5.76 17.40
N SER A 136 12.96 -6.53 16.33
CA SER A 136 14.02 -6.97 15.42
C SER A 136 13.88 -6.33 14.03
N THR A 137 14.79 -6.68 13.13
CA THR A 137 14.76 -6.26 11.72
C THR A 137 14.13 -7.34 10.84
N ALA A 138 13.53 -6.96 9.72
CA ALA A 138 13.01 -7.85 8.68
C ALA A 138 13.35 -7.33 7.28
N ASN A 139 13.38 -8.25 6.30
CA ASN A 139 13.48 -7.91 4.89
C ASN A 139 12.09 -7.98 4.24
N LEU A 140 11.52 -6.81 4.01
CA LEU A 140 10.16 -6.61 3.53
C LEU A 140 10.21 -6.22 2.05
N ASP A 141 10.11 -7.21 1.16
CA ASP A 141 10.10 -6.94 -0.29
C ASP A 141 11.37 -6.23 -0.80
N GLY A 142 12.54 -6.60 -0.24
CA GLY A 142 13.83 -5.96 -0.53
C GLY A 142 14.08 -4.67 0.28
N LEU A 143 13.21 -4.34 1.23
CA LEU A 143 13.37 -3.22 2.16
C LEU A 143 13.77 -3.74 3.54
N ARG A 144 14.88 -3.26 4.11
CA ARG A 144 15.30 -3.63 5.45
C ARG A 144 14.75 -2.64 6.47
N THR A 145 14.03 -3.14 7.48
CA THR A 145 13.57 -2.37 8.66
C THR A 145 14.63 -2.24 9.72
#